data_AF-A0A2S2NR81-F1
#
_entry.id   AF-A0A2S2NR81-F1
#
_cell.length_a   1.000
_cell.length_b   1.000
_cell.length_c   1.000
_cell.angle_alpha   90.00
_cell.angle_beta   90.00
_cell.angle_gamma   90.00
#
_symmetry.space_group_name_H-M   'P 1'
#
loop_
_entity.id
_entity.type
_entity.pdbx_description
1 polymer ?
#
loop_
_entity_poly.entity_id
_entity_poly.type
_entity_poly.pdbx_seq_one_letter_code
_entity_poly.pdbx_strand_id
1 'polypeptide(L)'
;MASINDKAIILCTVDDKCLREYLDIHLGFETHKSGVIPVALCSERDKQLLKMQIEKYKESLGPCSRFVYEKCNRYPRDEDFGVKIVATKTMFMNTVITDLHGTMT
;
A
#
# COMPACT_ATOMS: atom_id res chain seq x y z
N MET A 1 -21.78 1.16 15.71
CA MET A 1 -21.11 0.80 14.44
C MET A 1 -20.37 2.03 13.95
N ALA A 2 -19.09 1.92 13.57
CA ALA A 2 -18.35 3.06 13.00
C ALA A 2 -18.99 3.49 11.67
N SER A 3 -19.02 4.79 11.39
CA SER A 3 -19.53 5.28 10.12
C SER A 3 -18.63 4.84 8.97
N ILE A 4 -19.15 4.82 7.74
CA ILE A 4 -18.35 4.52 6.53
C ILE A 4 -17.14 5.47 6.43
N ASN A 5 -17.34 6.74 6.81
CA ASN A 5 -16.29 7.74 6.81
C ASN A 5 -15.17 7.40 7.80
N ASP A 6 -15.53 6.93 9.00
CA ASP A 6 -14.53 6.54 10.01
C ASP A 6 -13.67 5.38 9.53
N LYS A 7 -14.27 4.38 8.86
CA LYS A 7 -13.53 3.25 8.30
C LYS A 7 -12.56 3.67 7.19
N ALA A 8 -12.99 4.61 6.35
CA ALA A 8 -12.15 5.15 5.29
C ALA A 8 -10.94 5.90 5.88
N ILE A 9 -11.17 6.76 6.89
CA ILE A 9 -10.10 7.49 7.57
C ILE A 9 -9.10 6.54 8.24
N ILE A 10 -9.58 5.47 8.88
CA ILE A 10 -8.73 4.43 9.48
C ILE A 10 -7.88 3.74 8.41
N LEU A 11 -8.48 3.34 7.27
CA LEU A 11 -7.73 2.70 6.17
C LEU A 11 -6.67 3.65 5.61
N CYS A 12 -7.01 4.91 5.34
CA CYS A 12 -6.07 5.93 4.91
C CYS A 12 -4.91 6.12 5.89
N THR A 13 -5.20 6.16 7.19
CA THR A 13 -4.17 6.25 8.24
C THR A 13 -3.25 5.04 8.24
N VAL A 14 -3.82 3.84 8.13
CA VAL A 14 -3.06 2.58 8.11
C VAL A 14 -2.19 2.48 6.85
N ASP A 15 -2.73 2.83 5.69
CA ASP A 15 -2.02 2.73 4.43
C ASP A 15 -0.89 3.77 4.34
N ASP A 16 -1.15 5.03 4.68
CA ASP A 16 -0.12 6.07 4.74
C ASP A 16 1.01 5.71 5.71
N LYS A 17 0.70 5.02 6.82
CA LYS A 17 1.71 4.52 7.76
C LYS A 17 2.56 3.41 7.11
N CYS A 18 1.93 2.44 6.45
CA CYS A 18 2.66 1.35 5.79
C CYS A 18 3.51 1.87 4.62
N LEU A 19 3.02 2.84 3.85
CA LEU A 19 3.80 3.47 2.78
C LEU A 19 5.07 4.11 3.34
N ARG A 20 4.97 4.92 4.40
CA ARG A 20 6.14 5.56 5.04
C ARG A 20 7.14 4.56 5.61
N GLU A 21 6.66 3.53 6.28
CA GLU A 21 7.53 2.57 7.01
C GLU A 21 8.14 1.50 6.11
N TYR A 22 7.56 1.22 4.94
CA TYR A 22 7.99 0.10 4.09
C TYR A 22 8.31 0.56 2.67
N LEU A 23 7.33 1.11 1.95
CA LEU A 23 7.49 1.38 0.52
C LEU A 23 8.40 2.58 0.24
N ASP A 24 8.22 3.69 0.96
CA ASP A 24 8.99 4.91 0.77
C ASP A 24 10.47 4.69 1.09
N ILE A 25 10.76 3.92 2.15
CA ILE A 25 12.13 3.51 2.51
C ILE A 25 12.73 2.63 1.40
N HIS A 26 11.95 1.70 0.87
CA HIS A 26 12.41 0.81 -0.19
C HIS A 26 12.72 1.56 -1.49
N LEU A 27 11.89 2.54 -1.85
CA LEU A 27 12.04 3.32 -3.09
C LEU A 27 12.99 4.52 -2.95
N GLY A 28 13.26 4.98 -1.73
CA GLY A 28 14.09 6.15 -1.47
C GLY A 28 13.41 7.49 -1.75
N PHE A 29 12.08 7.53 -1.89
CA PHE A 29 11.29 8.76 -2.03
C PHE A 29 9.89 8.58 -1.44
N GLU A 30 9.22 9.70 -1.15
CA GLU A 30 7.85 9.67 -0.62
C GLU A 30 6.84 9.39 -1.74
N THR A 31 6.16 8.25 -1.64
CA THR A 31 5.05 7.90 -2.54
C THR A 31 3.77 8.66 -2.16
N HIS A 32 2.69 8.46 -2.93
CA HIS A 32 1.39 9.06 -2.64
C HIS A 32 0.97 8.87 -1.17
N LYS A 33 0.18 9.82 -0.66
CA LYS A 33 -0.47 9.76 0.65
C LYS A 33 -1.90 10.25 0.51
N SER A 34 -2.76 9.77 1.39
CA SER A 34 -4.18 10.14 1.40
C SER A 34 -4.43 11.60 1.80
N GLY A 35 -3.49 12.22 2.54
CA GLY A 35 -3.62 13.58 3.04
C GLY A 35 -4.62 13.74 4.19
N VAL A 36 -5.20 12.65 4.70
CA VAL A 36 -6.11 12.72 5.86
C VAL A 36 -5.31 12.95 7.15
N ILE A 37 -5.93 13.62 8.12
CA ILE A 37 -5.34 13.75 9.46
C ILE A 37 -5.29 12.36 10.11
N PRO A 38 -4.10 11.84 10.49
CA PRO A 38 -3.97 10.52 11.09
C PRO A 38 -4.80 10.40 12.36
N VAL A 39 -5.53 9.29 12.50
CA VAL A 39 -6.31 8.97 13.70
C VAL A 39 -5.62 7.90 14.54
N ALA A 40 -5.88 7.89 15.84
CA ALA A 40 -5.35 6.86 16.73
C ALA A 40 -6.02 5.49 16.45
N LEU A 41 -5.21 4.46 16.26
CA LEU A 41 -5.67 3.07 16.04
C LEU A 41 -5.92 2.38 17.38
N CYS A 42 -7.05 2.72 18.01
CA CYS A 42 -7.33 2.33 19.39
C CYS A 42 -7.95 0.94 19.51
N SER A 43 -8.80 0.52 18.56
CA SER A 43 -9.53 -0.74 18.70
C SER A 43 -8.69 -1.94 18.26
N GLU A 44 -9.02 -3.13 18.79
CA GLU A 44 -8.37 -4.38 18.35
C GLU A 44 -8.57 -4.64 16.85
N ARG A 45 -9.70 -4.19 16.28
CA ARG A 45 -9.95 -4.29 14.84
C ARG A 45 -8.98 -3.43 14.04
N ASP A 46 -8.71 -2.21 14.50
CA ASP A 46 -7.80 -1.29 13.81
C ASP A 46 -6.36 -1.82 13.87
N LYS A 47 -5.96 -2.37 15.02
CA LYS A 47 -4.66 -3.03 15.19
C LYS A 47 -4.53 -4.27 14.31
N GLN A 48 -5.58 -5.07 14.18
CA GLN A 48 -5.61 -6.22 13.27
C GLN A 48 -5.52 -5.78 11.82
N LEU A 49 -6.22 -4.71 11.42
CA LEU A 49 -6.12 -4.13 10.09
C LEU A 49 -4.69 -3.66 9.80
N LEU A 50 -4.07 -2.91 10.72
CA LEU A 50 -2.69 -2.49 10.59
C LEU A 50 -1.74 -3.69 10.44
N LYS A 51 -1.88 -4.70 11.30
CA LYS A 51 -1.05 -5.91 11.23
C LYS A 51 -1.20 -6.60 9.88
N MET A 52 -2.42 -6.76 9.39
CA MET A 52 -2.68 -7.36 8.08
C MET A 52 -2.07 -6.54 6.94
N GLN A 53 -2.23 -5.21 6.96
CA GLN A 53 -1.69 -4.33 5.92
C GLN A 53 -0.15 -4.35 5.92
N ILE A 54 0.48 -4.36 7.09
CA ILE A 54 1.94 -4.53 7.22
C ILE A 54 2.42 -5.81 6.56
N GLU A 55 1.77 -6.95 6.84
CA GLU A 55 2.18 -8.23 6.25
C GLU A 55 2.00 -8.22 4.73
N LYS A 56 0.92 -7.64 4.20
CA LYS A 56 0.75 -7.47 2.74
C LYS A 56 1.88 -6.66 2.09
N TYR A 57 2.28 -5.54 2.69
CA TYR A 57 3.40 -4.75 2.16
C TYR A 57 4.72 -5.52 2.21
N LYS A 58 5.01 -6.21 3.32
CA LYS A 58 6.21 -7.06 3.43
C LYS A 58 6.23 -8.19 2.40
N GLU A 59 5.10 -8.86 2.19
CA GLU A 59 4.97 -9.91 1.18
C GLU A 59 5.20 -9.36 -0.23
N SER A 60 4.59 -8.21 -0.56
CA SER A 60 4.76 -7.56 -1.86
C SER A 60 6.18 -7.05 -2.14
N LEU A 61 6.94 -6.73 -1.09
CA LEU A 61 8.35 -6.31 -1.17
C LEU A 61 9.32 -7.49 -1.01
N GLY A 62 8.80 -8.69 -0.76
CA GLY A 62 9.59 -9.88 -0.52
C GLY A 62 10.27 -10.41 -1.79
N PRO A 63 11.36 -11.19 -1.65
CA PRO A 63 12.09 -11.75 -2.80
C PRO A 63 11.26 -12.73 -3.64
N CYS A 64 10.19 -13.26 -3.06
CA CYS A 64 9.27 -14.16 -3.74
C CYS A 64 8.30 -13.43 -4.68
N SER A 65 8.16 -12.09 -4.55
CA SER A 65 7.22 -11.33 -5.35
C SER A 65 7.47 -11.50 -6.85
N ARG A 66 6.39 -11.43 -7.63
CA ARG A 66 6.41 -11.53 -9.10
C ARG A 66 6.48 -10.16 -9.77
N PHE A 67 6.52 -9.10 -8.97
CA PHE A 67 6.57 -7.73 -9.42
C PHE A 67 7.50 -6.90 -8.54
N VAL A 68 7.75 -5.67 -8.98
CA VAL A 68 8.44 -4.64 -8.22
C VAL A 68 7.70 -3.31 -8.36
N TYR A 69 7.90 -2.44 -7.38
CA TYR A 69 7.49 -1.04 -7.44
C TYR A 69 8.61 -0.24 -8.12
N GLU A 70 8.27 0.61 -9.08
CA GLU A 70 9.22 1.50 -9.75
C GLU A 70 8.68 2.91 -9.80
N LYS A 71 9.58 3.91 -9.74
CA LYS A 71 9.23 5.31 -9.97
C LYS A 71 8.58 5.47 -11.36
N CYS A 72 7.49 6.24 -11.41
CA CYS A 72 6.71 6.49 -12.61
C CYS A 72 6.58 7.99 -12.84
N ASN A 73 7.28 8.50 -13.86
CA ASN A 73 7.24 9.92 -14.24
C ASN A 73 6.35 10.16 -15.48
N ARG A 74 5.48 9.20 -15.82
CA ARG A 74 4.65 9.30 -17.03
C ARG A 74 3.54 10.36 -16.90
N TYR A 75 3.02 10.55 -15.69
CA TYR A 75 1.84 11.37 -15.44
C TYR A 75 2.23 12.69 -14.77
N PRO A 76 2.00 13.86 -15.41
CA PRO A 76 2.41 15.16 -14.85
C PRO A 76 1.77 15.52 -13.52
N ARG A 77 0.63 14.91 -13.16
CA ARG A 77 -0.04 15.15 -11.87
C ARG A 77 0.57 14.36 -10.71
N ASP A 78 1.39 13.37 -11.03
CA ASP A 78 2.05 12.49 -10.06
C ASP A 78 3.55 12.78 -9.99
N GLU A 79 3.95 13.99 -10.40
CA GLU A 79 5.34 14.41 -10.37
C GLU A 79 5.91 14.20 -8.96
N ASP A 80 7.07 13.55 -8.90
CA ASP A 80 7.83 13.19 -7.70
C ASP A 80 7.32 12.08 -6.78
N PHE A 81 6.04 11.68 -6.83
CA PHE A 81 5.52 10.59 -6.00
C PHE A 81 4.94 9.39 -6.77
N GLY A 82 4.88 9.48 -8.10
CA GLY A 82 4.32 8.46 -8.97
C GLY A 82 5.06 7.12 -8.88
N VAL A 83 4.29 6.04 -8.76
CA VAL A 83 4.77 4.65 -8.73
C VAL A 83 3.97 3.80 -9.71
N LYS A 84 4.64 2.84 -10.35
CA LYS A 84 4.01 1.79 -11.16
C LYS A 84 4.44 0.42 -10.67
N ILE A 85 3.63 -0.58 -10.98
CA ILE A 85 3.95 -1.99 -10.75
C ILE A 85 4.50 -2.59 -12.03
N VAL A 86 5.66 -3.26 -11.94
CA VAL A 86 6.33 -3.89 -13.09
C VAL A 86 6.56 -5.36 -12.79
N ALA A 87 6.15 -6.23 -13.71
CA ALA A 87 6.39 -7.67 -13.58
C ALA A 87 7.89 -7.97 -13.71
N THR A 88 8.41 -8.82 -12.82
CA THR A 88 9.81 -9.30 -12.85
C THR A 88 9.95 -10.74 -13.34
N LYS A 89 8.81 -11.44 -13.47
CA LYS A 89 8.74 -12.85 -13.88
C LYS A 89 7.69 -13.00 -14.98
N THR A 90 7.87 -13.98 -15.86
CA THR A 90 6.84 -14.36 -16.84
C THR A 90 5.59 -14.83 -16.11
N MET A 91 4.44 -14.30 -16.53
CA MET A 91 3.13 -14.65 -16.00
C MET A 91 2.25 -15.16 -17.14
N PHE A 92 1.55 -16.25 -16.90
CA PHE A 92 0.63 -16.82 -17.88
C PHE A 92 -0.78 -16.29 -17.64
N MET A 93 -1.60 -16.28 -18.69
CA MET A 93 -3.02 -15.95 -18.59
C MET A 93 -3.70 -16.74 -17.47
N ASN A 94 -4.60 -16.10 -16.72
CA ASN A 94 -5.30 -16.65 -15.56
C ASN A 94 -4.42 -16.90 -14.30
N THR A 95 -3.15 -16.49 -14.31
CA THR A 95 -2.33 -16.48 -13.08
C THR A 95 -2.82 -15.37 -12.15
N VAL A 96 -3.16 -15.71 -10.91
CA VAL A 96 -3.45 -14.73 -9.86
C VAL A 96 -2.15 -14.30 -9.20
N ILE A 97 -1.88 -12.99 -9.14
CA ILE A 97 -0.76 -12.42 -8.38
C ILE A 97 -1.24 -12.23 -6.95
N THR A 98 -1.03 -13.28 -6.13
CA THR A 98 -1.63 -13.34 -4.81
C THR A 98 -1.07 -12.35 -3.83
N ASP A 99 0.10 -11.77 -4.08
CA ASP A 99 0.78 -10.76 -3.24
C ASP A 99 0.53 -9.31 -3.72
N LEU A 100 -0.19 -9.12 -4.83
CA LEU A 100 -0.64 -7.81 -5.32
C LEU A 100 -2.07 -7.55 -4.83
N HIS A 101 -2.19 -6.87 -3.69
CA HIS A 101 -3.47 -6.72 -3.00
C HIS A 101 -4.01 -5.29 -3.03
N GLY A 102 -5.34 -5.18 -3.02
CA GLY A 102 -6.06 -3.99 -2.58
C GLY A 102 -6.83 -4.28 -1.28
N THR A 103 -7.00 -3.28 -0.44
CA THR A 103 -7.87 -3.34 0.75
C THR A 103 -9.06 -2.40 0.54
N MET A 104 -10.28 -2.90 0.76
CA MET A 104 -11.53 -2.12 0.70
C MET A 104 -12.30 -2.33 2.01
N THR A 105 -12.85 -1.25 2.60
CA THR A 105 -13.45 -1.24 3.96
C THR A 105 -14.90 -0.75 4.02
#